data_AF-A0A699QBY2-F1
#
_entry.id   AF-A0A699QBY2-F1
#
_cell.length_a   1.000
_cell.length_b   1.000
_cell.length_c   1.000
_cell.angle_alpha   90.00
_cell.angle_beta   90.00
_cell.angle_gamma   90.00
#
_symmetry.space_group_name_H-M   'P 1'
#
loop_
_entity.id
_entity.type
_entity.pdbx_description
1 polymer ?
#
loop_
_entity_poly.entity_id
_entity_poly.type
_entity_poly.pdbx_seq_one_letter_code
_entity_poly.pdbx_strand_id
1 'polypeptide(L)' 'QGSDVAGFDKSKVECFNCHKMGYFAKECRAPKNQERVRKESYRQWSKAEEKISKALMAIDGVG' A
#
# COMPACT_ATOMS: atom_id res chain seq x y z
N GLN A 1 5.95 20.36 -14.02
CA GLN A 1 7.32 20.21 -14.56
C GLN A 1 7.76 18.77 -14.36
N GLY A 2 7.49 17.91 -15.35
CA GLY A 2 8.17 16.62 -15.45
C GLY A 2 9.34 16.85 -16.39
N SER A 3 10.57 16.73 -15.91
CA SER A 3 11.74 16.73 -16.77
C SER A 3 11.70 15.49 -17.65
N ASP A 4 10.98 15.56 -18.76
CA ASP A 4 11.29 14.73 -19.91
C ASP A 4 12.57 15.35 -20.47
N VAL A 5 13.71 14.90 -19.94
CA VAL A 5 15.01 15.22 -20.52
C VAL A 5 15.01 14.44 -21.82
N ALA A 6 14.56 15.10 -22.89
CA ALA A 6 14.48 14.51 -24.22
C ALA A 6 15.87 13.94 -24.57
N GLY A 7 15.97 12.61 -24.62
CA GLY A 7 17.23 11.89 -24.86
C GLY A 7 17.82 11.12 -23.68
N PHE A 8 17.23 11.16 -22.48
CA PHE A 8 17.68 10.29 -21.38
C PHE A 8 17.21 8.84 -21.58
N ASP A 9 18.16 7.90 -21.57
CA ASP A 9 17.87 6.47 -21.66
C ASP A 9 17.16 5.97 -20.39
N LYS A 10 15.83 5.86 -20.47
CA LYS A 10 14.99 5.36 -19.38
C LYS A 10 15.06 3.84 -19.23
N SER A 11 15.68 3.09 -20.15
CA SER A 11 15.69 1.61 -20.11
C SER A 11 16.35 1.04 -18.85
N LYS A 12 17.25 1.82 -18.22
CA LYS A 12 17.95 1.49 -16.97
C LYS A 12 17.25 2.01 -15.71
N VAL A 13 16.22 2.85 -15.86
CA VAL A 13 15.48 3.40 -14.71
C VAL A 13 14.52 2.36 -14.19
N GLU A 14 14.63 2.03 -12.91
CA GLU A 14 13.65 1.19 -12.21
C GLU A 14 12.58 2.07 -11.52
N CYS A 15 11.31 1.72 -11.76
CA CYS A 15 10.20 2.31 -11.04
C CYS A 15 10.17 1.81 -9.58
N PHE A 16 10.45 2.69 -8.62
CA PHE A 16 10.39 2.37 -7.18
C PHE A 16 9.02 1.83 -6.70
N ASN A 17 7.94 2.15 -7.43
CA ASN A 17 6.59 1.83 -6.99
C ASN A 17 6.11 0.43 -7.44
N CYS A 18 6.74 -0.18 -8.44
CA CYS A 18 6.34 -1.50 -8.94
C CYS A 18 7.52 -2.33 -9.47
N HIS A 19 8.74 -1.85 -9.29
CA HIS A 19 9.99 -2.55 -9.63
C HIS A 19 10.07 -3.00 -11.09
N LYS A 20 9.56 -2.18 -12.01
CA LYS A 20 9.65 -2.40 -13.47
C LYS A 20 10.57 -1.35 -14.08
N MET A 21 11.37 -1.75 -15.07
CA MET A 21 12.29 -0.87 -15.76
C MET A 21 11.59 -0.04 -16.85
N GLY A 22 12.22 1.05 -17.29
CA GLY A 22 11.80 1.83 -18.46
C GLY A 22 11.07 3.13 -18.15
N TYR A 23 10.75 3.42 -16.89
CA TYR A 23 9.99 4.62 -16.52
C TYR A 23 10.19 5.03 -15.05
N PHE A 24 9.94 6.30 -14.77
CA PHE A 24 10.02 6.86 -13.43
C PHE A 24 8.78 6.50 -12.60
N ALA A 25 8.93 6.46 -11.27
CA ALA A 25 7.80 6.20 -10.36
C ALA A 25 6.60 7.15 -10.57
N LYS A 26 6.84 8.40 -11.03
CA LYS A 26 5.79 9.38 -11.36
C LYS A 26 4.92 8.99 -12.56
N GLU A 27 5.42 8.13 -13.45
CA GLU A 27 4.74 7.65 -14.67
C GLU A 27 4.02 6.30 -14.42
N CYS A 28 4.20 5.71 -13.24
CA CYS A 28 3.67 4.40 -12.88
C CYS A 28 2.14 4.43 -12.73
N ARG A 29 1.44 3.63 -13.54
CA ARG A 29 -0.01 3.41 -13.43
C ARG A 29 -0.39 2.24 -12.52
N ALA A 30 0.59 1.44 -12.07
CA ALA A 30 0.31 0.34 -11.17
C ALA A 30 -0.17 0.85 -9.81
N PRO A 31 -1.10 0.15 -9.15
CA PRO A 31 -1.45 0.47 -7.77
C PRO A 31 -0.19 0.40 -6.90
N LYS A 32 -0.02 1.37 -5.98
CA LYS A 32 1.19 1.49 -5.15
C LYS A 32 1.49 0.17 -4.42
N ASN A 33 2.75 -0.26 -4.48
CA ASN A 33 3.32 -1.55 -4.04
C ASN A 33 2.74 -2.14 -2.74
N GLN A 34 2.93 -3.45 -2.57
CA GLN A 34 2.60 -4.37 -1.45
C GLN A 34 2.71 -3.80 -0.02
N GLU A 35 3.42 -2.71 0.23
CA GLU A 35 3.33 -1.98 1.50
C GLU A 35 1.90 -1.49 1.78
N ARG A 36 1.14 -1.06 0.76
CA ARG A 36 -0.29 -0.77 0.94
C ARG A 36 -1.09 -2.01 1.30
N VAL A 37 -0.80 -3.15 0.66
CA VAL A 37 -1.46 -4.44 0.97
C VAL A 37 -1.13 -4.87 2.41
N ARG A 38 0.13 -4.72 2.85
CA ARG A 38 0.56 -5.03 4.21
C ARG A 38 -0.08 -4.10 5.23
N LYS A 39 -0.17 -2.80 4.92
CA LYS A 39 -0.82 -1.79 5.77
C LYS A 39 -2.34 -1.97 5.83
N GLU A 40 -2.96 -2.42 4.75
CA GLU A 40 -4.38 -2.75 4.69
C GLU A 40 -4.69 -4.02 5.48
N SER A 41 -3.87 -5.07 5.33
CA SER A 41 -3.95 -6.28 6.14
C SER A 41 -3.82 -5.99 7.64
N TYR A 42 -2.85 -5.17 8.04
CA TYR A 42 -2.73 -4.70 9.43
C TYR A 42 -3.98 -3.95 9.91
N ARG A 43 -4.54 -3.04 9.10
CA ARG A 43 -5.79 -2.33 9.46
C ARG A 43 -6.97 -3.28 9.57
N GLN A 44 -7.06 -4.30 8.72
CA GLN A 44 -8.13 -5.30 8.77
C GLN A 44 -7.99 -6.16 10.04
N TRP A 45 -6.77 -6.56 10.40
CA TRP A 45 -6.49 -7.27 11.64
C TRP A 45 -6.88 -6.44 12.87
N SER A 46 -6.46 -5.17 12.95
CA SER A 46 -6.83 -4.29 14.06
C SER A 46 -8.35 -4.08 14.17
N LYS A 47 -9.06 -3.99 13.04
CA LYS A 47 -10.54 -3.92 13.04
C LYS A 47 -11.19 -5.23 13.53
N ALA A 48 -10.58 -6.37 13.26
CA ALA A 48 -11.05 -7.67 13.76
C ALA A 48 -10.80 -7.79 15.27
N GLU A 49 -9.62 -7.40 15.75
CA GLU A 49 -9.31 -7.34 17.19
C GLU A 49 -10.27 -6.41 17.94
N GLU A 50 -10.58 -5.23 17.40
CA GLU A 50 -11.54 -4.31 18.02
C GLU A 50 -12.94 -4.94 18.13
N LYS A 51 -13.40 -5.67 17.10
CA LYS A 51 -14.69 -6.38 17.13
C LYS A 51 -14.70 -7.50 18.16
N ILE A 52 -13.61 -8.26 18.25
CA ILE A 52 -13.45 -9.33 19.25
C ILE A 52 -13.45 -8.72 20.66
N SER A 53 -12.69 -7.64 20.88
CA SER A 53 -12.66 -6.94 22.17
C SER A 53 -14.03 -6.41 22.58
N LYS A 54 -14.77 -5.78 21.66
CA LYS A 54 -16.15 -5.31 21.92
C LYS A 54 -17.11 -6.45 22.26
N ALA A 55 -17.00 -7.59 21.58
CA ALA A 55 -17.82 -8.76 21.86
C ALA A 55 -17.52 -9.34 23.26
N LEU A 56 -16.23 -9.40 23.65
CA LEU A 56 -15.83 -9.86 24.98
C LEU A 56 -16.38 -8.97 26.10
N MET A 57 -16.27 -7.65 25.94
CA MET A 57 -16.81 -6.69 26.92
C MET A 57 -18.35 -6.75 27.06
N ALA A 58 -19.06 -7.30 26.07
CA ALA A 58 -20.51 -7.43 26.09
C ALA A 58 -20.99 -8.71 26.79
N ILE A 59 -20.13 -9.70 27.00
CA ILE A 59 -20.47 -10.98 27.65
C ILE A 59 -20.63 -10.79 29.16
N ASP A 60 -19.90 -9.85 29.75
CA ASP A 60 -19.92 -9.57 31.19
C ASP A 60 -21.19 -8.81 31.64
N GLY A 61 -22.08 -8.46 30.71
CA GLY A 61 -23.34 -7.75 30.93
C GLY A 61 -24.58 -8.64 31.07
N VAL A 62 -24.43 -9.94 31.33
CA VAL A 62 -25.53 -10.82 31.77
C VAL A 62 -25.69 -10.67 33.29
N GLY A 63 -26.54 -9.73 33.67
CA GLY A 63 -27.18 -9.64 34.98
C GLY A 63 -28.69 -9.82 34.82
#